data_AF-A0A9P4I9H3-F1
#
_entry.id   AF-A0A9P4I9H3-F1
#
_cell.length_a   1.000
_cell.length_b   1.000
_cell.length_c   1.000
_cell.angle_alpha   90.00
_cell.angle_beta   90.00
_cell.angle_gamma   90.00
#
_symmetry.space_group_name_H-M   'P 1'
#
loop_
_entity.id
_entity.type
_entity.pdbx_description
1 polymer ?
#
loop_
_entity_poly.entity_id
_entity_poly.type
_entity_poly.pdbx_seq_one_letter_code
_entity_poly.pdbx_strand_id
1 'polypeptide(L)'
;MTVFTSVLASLQQWSNPPTNYIGTFIFLTYIFSALLLTLALSSHLRELFESIRVNDGESATLRHLTAIAYLSFAVLSYHMASFLVQSYQNWSKNVGIPVPEPPYELKPLDWMLQSSLFTDFVHDVLGKGENWTVVWVPGALLWTGAMNIWMALEGRRYGVQGLWQYFVLAQILPISFAQNLFSIELVLQRASETTVHNRNQSLSPGQEKQKSVTARKKYLDILDALYLATLVYMGLYRIGLLQKSSDMSQLMGNAIVVRALLFAPWFLTFRAMPPSDETTAKGSRALQQTARTPLYTMFMATMAIPAVMLIGQAANRIPANQYTALHTWQGLNSGMAVRALACDSIIGTMSFFLTY
;
A
#
# COMPACT_ATOMS: atom_id res chain seq x y z
N MET A 1 7.87 35.04 2.67
CA MET A 1 7.30 34.31 3.82
C MET A 1 5.80 34.61 4.00
N THR A 2 5.38 35.88 3.93
CA THR A 2 3.99 36.35 4.07
C THR A 2 2.98 35.76 3.08
N VAL A 3 3.37 35.56 1.81
CA VAL A 3 2.49 34.93 0.80
C VAL A 3 2.18 33.48 1.17
N PHE A 4 3.18 32.71 1.59
CA PHE A 4 3.00 31.30 1.96
C PHE A 4 2.08 31.15 3.18
N THR A 5 2.23 31.99 4.20
CA THR A 5 1.34 32.00 5.37
C THR A 5 -0.09 32.38 5.01
N SER A 6 -0.29 33.31 4.06
CA SER A 6 -1.63 33.69 3.60
C SER A 6 -2.35 32.59 2.81
N VAL A 7 -1.60 31.85 1.98
CA VAL A 7 -2.12 30.68 1.24
C VAL A 7 -2.50 29.57 2.22
N LEU A 8 -1.64 29.28 3.20
CA LEU A 8 -1.94 28.29 4.23
C LEU A 8 -3.18 28.66 5.07
N ALA A 9 -3.31 29.92 5.45
CA ALA A 9 -4.49 30.39 6.18
C ALA A 9 -5.78 30.23 5.35
N SER A 10 -5.72 30.52 4.05
CA SER A 10 -6.86 30.34 3.13
C SER A 10 -7.23 28.86 2.98
N LEU A 11 -6.23 27.99 2.82
CA LEU A 11 -6.44 26.54 2.76
C LEU A 11 -7.02 26.00 4.08
N GLN A 12 -6.54 26.50 5.21
CA GLN A 12 -7.05 26.12 6.53
C GLN A 12 -8.52 26.55 6.72
N GLN A 13 -8.89 27.74 6.24
CA GLN A 13 -10.28 28.20 6.28
C GLN A 13 -11.21 27.30 5.45
N TRP A 14 -10.74 26.82 4.29
CA TRP A 14 -11.53 25.97 3.39
C TRP A 14 -11.53 24.48 3.76
N SER A 15 -10.69 24.11 4.72
CA SER A 15 -10.55 22.73 5.21
C SER A 15 -11.23 22.49 6.57
N ASN A 16 -11.74 23.54 7.22
CA ASN A 16 -12.39 23.44 8.53
C ASN A 16 -13.89 23.76 8.44
N PRO A 17 -14.73 23.18 9.32
CA PRO A 17 -16.13 23.58 9.48
C PRO A 17 -16.25 25.10 9.70
N PRO A 18 -17.32 25.75 9.19
CA PRO A 18 -18.56 25.16 8.70
C PRO A 18 -18.57 24.77 7.21
N THR A 19 -17.49 24.98 6.47
CA THR A 19 -17.45 24.73 5.02
C THR A 19 -16.17 23.99 4.60
N ASN A 20 -16.15 22.67 4.80
CA ASN A 20 -15.04 21.79 4.47
C ASN A 20 -15.08 21.33 2.99
N TYR A 21 -14.95 22.28 2.07
CA TYR A 21 -14.97 21.98 0.63
C TYR A 21 -13.78 21.12 0.21
N ILE A 22 -12.59 21.42 0.74
CA ILE A 22 -11.36 20.71 0.37
C ILE A 22 -11.42 19.26 0.82
N GLY A 23 -11.78 19.00 2.08
CA GLY A 23 -11.93 17.65 2.59
C GLY A 23 -12.97 16.87 1.80
N THR A 24 -14.16 17.44 1.62
CA THR A 24 -15.25 16.81 0.84
C THR A 24 -14.80 16.44 -0.56
N PHE A 25 -14.12 17.36 -1.27
CA PHE A 25 -13.59 17.09 -2.61
C PHE A 25 -12.57 15.96 -2.61
N ILE A 26 -11.61 15.97 -1.67
CA ILE A 26 -10.59 14.92 -1.54
C ILE A 26 -11.26 13.56 -1.31
N PHE A 27 -12.23 13.47 -0.41
CA PHE A 27 -12.91 12.21 -0.10
C PHE A 27 -13.73 11.65 -1.25
N LEU A 28 -14.52 12.50 -1.93
CA LEU A 28 -15.29 12.06 -3.10
C LEU A 28 -14.36 11.61 -4.23
N THR A 29 -13.30 12.38 -4.49
CA THR A 29 -12.29 12.02 -5.50
C THR A 29 -11.58 10.72 -5.13
N TYR A 30 -11.30 10.50 -3.86
CA TYR A 30 -10.68 9.28 -3.34
C TYR A 30 -11.56 8.06 -3.58
N ILE A 31 -12.84 8.11 -3.18
CA ILE A 31 -13.80 7.01 -3.39
C ILE A 31 -13.95 6.72 -4.88
N PHE A 32 -14.14 7.76 -5.69
CA PHE A 32 -14.31 7.61 -7.13
C PHE A 32 -13.07 6.98 -7.78
N SER A 33 -11.88 7.45 -7.42
CA SER A 33 -10.62 6.90 -7.93
C SER A 33 -10.41 5.44 -7.50
N ALA A 34 -10.75 5.10 -6.25
CA ALA A 34 -10.67 3.74 -5.72
C ALA A 34 -11.54 2.78 -6.53
N LEU A 35 -12.79 3.17 -6.83
CA LEU A 35 -13.73 2.36 -7.60
C LEU A 35 -13.28 2.20 -9.04
N LEU A 36 -12.90 3.31 -9.72
CA LEU A 36 -12.46 3.25 -11.11
C LEU A 36 -11.20 2.41 -11.29
N LEU A 37 -10.18 2.59 -10.45
CA LEU A 37 -8.94 1.83 -10.54
C LEU A 37 -9.16 0.35 -10.23
N THR A 38 -9.98 0.04 -9.23
CA THR A 38 -10.35 -1.35 -8.90
C THR A 38 -11.04 -2.03 -10.07
N LEU A 39 -12.01 -1.35 -10.71
CA LEU A 39 -12.73 -1.89 -11.86
C LEU A 39 -11.82 -2.06 -13.08
N ALA A 40 -10.96 -1.06 -13.36
CA ALA A 40 -10.03 -1.10 -14.48
C ALA A 40 -9.02 -2.25 -14.32
N LEU A 41 -8.39 -2.38 -13.16
CA LEU A 41 -7.43 -3.45 -12.88
C LEU A 41 -8.09 -4.83 -12.87
N SER A 42 -9.29 -4.96 -12.30
CA SER A 42 -10.02 -6.23 -12.31
C SER A 42 -10.41 -6.67 -13.72
N SER A 43 -10.83 -5.72 -14.56
CA SER A 43 -11.15 -5.99 -15.97
C SER A 43 -9.90 -6.40 -16.75
N HIS A 44 -8.79 -5.68 -16.57
CA HIS A 44 -7.51 -6.02 -17.19
C HIS A 44 -7.01 -7.41 -16.78
N LEU A 45 -7.03 -7.74 -15.49
CA LEU A 45 -6.61 -9.05 -14.99
C LEU A 45 -7.50 -10.18 -15.50
N ARG A 46 -8.81 -9.91 -15.66
CA ARG A 46 -9.75 -10.87 -16.26
C ARG A 46 -9.43 -11.13 -17.73
N GLU A 47 -9.20 -10.08 -18.52
CA GLU A 47 -8.80 -10.21 -19.92
C GLU A 47 -7.50 -11.00 -20.07
N LEU A 48 -6.50 -10.71 -19.22
CA LEU A 48 -5.26 -11.47 -19.18
C LEU A 48 -5.50 -12.95 -18.85
N PHE A 49 -6.31 -13.24 -17.82
CA PHE A 49 -6.65 -14.60 -17.44
C PHE A 49 -7.35 -15.37 -18.55
N GLU A 50 -8.31 -14.76 -19.25
CA GLU A 50 -9.02 -15.39 -20.37
C GLU A 50 -8.11 -15.66 -21.59
N SER A 51 -7.03 -14.87 -21.75
CA SER A 51 -6.07 -15.03 -22.86
C SER A 51 -5.00 -16.10 -22.64
N ILE A 52 -4.79 -16.56 -21.40
CA ILE A 52 -3.67 -17.43 -21.02
C ILE A 52 -4.19 -18.80 -20.58
N ARG A 53 -3.51 -19.87 -20.99
CA ARG A 53 -3.75 -21.20 -20.43
C ARG A 53 -3.01 -21.34 -19.10
N VAL A 54 -3.77 -21.46 -18.03
CA VAL A 54 -3.26 -21.58 -16.66
C VAL A 54 -3.32 -23.04 -16.23
N ASN A 55 -2.27 -23.55 -15.57
CA ASN A 55 -2.27 -24.91 -15.03
C ASN A 55 -3.15 -25.00 -13.76
N ASP A 56 -3.56 -26.21 -13.36
CA ASP A 56 -4.44 -26.41 -12.20
C ASP A 56 -3.89 -25.81 -10.90
N GLY A 57 -2.57 -25.94 -10.67
CA GLY A 57 -1.90 -25.37 -9.51
C GLY A 57 -1.93 -23.84 -9.51
N GLU A 58 -1.66 -23.21 -10.65
CA GLU A 58 -1.72 -21.76 -10.80
C GLU A 58 -3.15 -21.24 -10.66
N SER A 59 -4.15 -21.96 -11.18
CA SER A 59 -5.57 -21.65 -11.02
C SER A 59 -6.01 -21.72 -9.55
N ALA A 60 -5.50 -22.69 -8.78
CA ALA A 60 -5.69 -22.71 -7.34
C ALA A 60 -5.09 -21.46 -6.68
N THR A 61 -3.83 -21.11 -6.97
CA THR A 61 -3.17 -19.91 -6.42
C THR A 61 -3.96 -18.63 -6.76
N LEU A 62 -4.39 -18.47 -8.01
CA LEU A 62 -5.19 -17.31 -8.45
C LEU A 62 -6.50 -17.19 -7.66
N ARG A 63 -7.21 -18.31 -7.42
CA ARG A 63 -8.43 -18.30 -6.60
C ARG A 63 -8.16 -17.85 -5.17
N HIS A 64 -7.08 -18.34 -4.54
CA HIS A 64 -6.71 -17.92 -3.19
C HIS A 64 -6.36 -16.45 -3.12
N LEU A 65 -5.49 -15.96 -4.02
CA LEU A 65 -5.11 -14.54 -4.07
C LEU A 65 -6.32 -13.63 -4.32
N THR A 66 -7.23 -14.05 -5.20
CA THR A 66 -8.47 -13.33 -5.48
C THR A 66 -9.36 -13.26 -4.23
N ALA A 67 -9.57 -14.39 -3.55
CA ALA A 67 -10.36 -14.43 -2.32
C ALA A 67 -9.75 -13.55 -1.22
N ILE A 68 -8.42 -13.58 -1.05
CA ILE A 68 -7.71 -12.76 -0.06
C ILE A 68 -7.79 -11.27 -0.43
N ALA A 69 -7.66 -10.91 -1.71
CA ALA A 69 -7.83 -9.53 -2.18
C ALA A 69 -9.22 -9.00 -1.81
N TYR A 70 -10.29 -9.70 -2.18
CA TYR A 70 -11.65 -9.26 -1.88
C TYR A 70 -11.95 -9.25 -0.39
N LEU A 71 -11.39 -10.18 0.39
CA LEU A 71 -11.49 -10.16 1.85
C LEU A 71 -10.82 -8.91 2.44
N SER A 72 -9.61 -8.57 1.99
CA SER A 72 -8.92 -7.34 2.40
C SER A 72 -9.75 -6.09 2.10
N PHE A 73 -10.27 -5.99 0.87
CA PHE A 73 -11.13 -4.90 0.45
C PHE A 73 -12.42 -4.81 1.30
N ALA A 74 -13.06 -5.95 1.58
CA ALA A 74 -14.28 -6.01 2.37
C ALA A 74 -14.03 -5.59 3.83
N VAL A 75 -12.94 -6.04 4.45
CA VAL A 75 -12.57 -5.68 5.83
C VAL A 75 -12.33 -4.17 5.95
N LEU A 76 -11.57 -3.56 5.03
CA LEU A 76 -11.40 -2.11 5.04
C LEU A 76 -12.73 -1.40 4.83
N SER A 77 -13.50 -1.81 3.83
CA SER A 77 -14.79 -1.18 3.49
C SER A 77 -15.75 -1.19 4.67
N TYR A 78 -15.80 -2.31 5.42
CA TYR A 78 -16.58 -2.42 6.64
C TYR A 78 -16.15 -1.41 7.71
N HIS A 79 -14.85 -1.30 7.98
CA HIS A 79 -14.34 -0.36 8.98
C HIS A 79 -14.52 1.10 8.57
N MET A 80 -14.30 1.44 7.30
CA MET A 80 -14.52 2.79 6.78
C MET A 80 -16.01 3.15 6.78
N ALA A 81 -16.90 2.26 6.34
CA ALA A 81 -18.34 2.48 6.40
C ALA A 81 -18.82 2.69 7.85
N SER A 82 -18.32 1.87 8.79
CA SER A 82 -18.63 2.01 10.21
C SER A 82 -18.20 3.36 10.77
N PHE A 83 -17.00 3.84 10.40
CA PHE A 83 -16.50 5.16 10.76
C PHE A 83 -17.39 6.28 10.19
N LEU A 84 -17.77 6.20 8.91
CA LEU A 84 -18.64 7.18 8.26
C LEU A 84 -20.01 7.26 8.93
N VAL A 85 -20.61 6.10 9.25
CA VAL A 85 -21.89 6.03 9.98
C VAL A 85 -21.78 6.68 11.35
N GLN A 86 -20.71 6.40 12.12
CA GLN A 86 -20.50 7.01 13.43
C GLN A 86 -20.29 8.53 13.33
N SER A 87 -19.52 8.98 12.35
CA SER A 87 -19.32 10.41 12.11
C SER A 87 -20.63 11.12 11.75
N TYR A 88 -21.46 10.52 10.88
CA TYR A 88 -22.78 11.07 10.54
C TYR A 88 -23.69 11.16 11.76
N GLN A 89 -23.77 10.10 12.57
CA GLN A 89 -24.57 10.08 13.79
C GLN A 89 -24.13 11.16 14.78
N ASN A 90 -22.82 11.35 14.96
CA ASN A 90 -22.27 12.37 15.84
C ASN A 90 -22.58 13.79 15.34
N TRP A 91 -22.39 14.05 14.04
CA TRP A 91 -22.76 15.31 13.43
C TRP A 91 -24.26 15.60 13.60
N SER A 92 -25.13 14.64 13.26
CA SER A 92 -26.59 14.77 13.36
C SER A 92 -27.03 15.17 14.77
N LYS A 93 -26.48 14.52 15.80
CA LYS A 93 -26.72 14.86 17.21
C LYS A 93 -26.30 16.30 17.54
N ASN A 94 -25.13 16.72 17.07
CA ASN A 94 -24.59 18.05 17.36
C ASN A 94 -25.41 19.18 16.72
N VAL A 95 -25.98 18.96 15.53
CA VAL A 95 -26.84 19.95 14.86
C VAL A 95 -28.31 19.86 15.29
N GLY A 96 -28.65 18.98 16.23
CA GLY A 96 -30.02 18.79 16.71
C GLY A 96 -30.96 18.15 15.68
N ILE A 97 -30.42 17.49 14.65
CA ILE A 97 -31.20 16.70 13.70
C ILE A 97 -31.38 15.31 14.34
N PRO A 98 -32.61 14.88 14.67
CA PRO A 98 -32.86 13.55 15.19
C PRO A 98 -32.27 12.50 14.25
N VAL A 99 -31.65 11.45 14.82
CA VAL A 99 -31.22 10.32 14.00
C VAL A 99 -32.46 9.77 13.30
N PRO A 100 -32.45 9.63 11.96
CA PRO A 100 -33.66 9.30 11.23
C PRO A 100 -34.24 7.88 11.58
N GLU A 101 -35.42 7.77 12.24
CA GLU A 101 -36.43 6.65 12.21
C GLU A 101 -37.44 6.60 11.00
N PRO A 102 -37.20 5.82 9.93
CA PRO A 102 -37.74 6.02 8.57
C PRO A 102 -39.18 6.61 8.47
N PRO A 103 -39.47 7.59 7.58
CA PRO A 103 -38.77 7.93 6.34
C PRO A 103 -38.13 9.34 6.35
N TYR A 104 -36.83 9.49 6.06
CA TYR A 104 -36.20 10.82 5.99
C TYR A 104 -35.21 10.96 4.87
N GLU A 105 -35.01 12.24 4.57
CA GLU A 105 -33.95 12.80 3.76
C GLU A 105 -32.62 12.72 4.52
N LEU A 106 -31.75 11.81 4.09
CA LEU A 106 -30.33 11.88 4.43
C LEU A 106 -29.76 13.18 3.83
N LYS A 107 -28.93 13.89 4.61
CA LYS A 107 -28.22 15.10 4.16
C LYS A 107 -26.71 14.85 4.05
N PRO A 108 -26.26 13.94 3.16
CA PRO A 108 -24.86 13.54 3.11
C PRO A 108 -23.93 14.69 2.73
N LEU A 109 -24.39 15.61 1.88
CA LEU A 109 -23.58 16.77 1.48
C LEU A 109 -23.38 17.75 2.64
N ASP A 110 -24.44 18.08 3.38
CA ASP A 110 -24.34 18.96 4.55
C ASP A 110 -23.44 18.35 5.62
N TRP A 111 -23.56 17.04 5.85
CA TRP A 111 -22.67 16.31 6.75
C TRP A 111 -21.21 16.41 6.33
N MET A 112 -20.89 16.13 5.06
CA MET A 112 -19.49 16.21 4.59
C MET A 112 -18.92 17.63 4.69
N LEU A 113 -19.73 18.65 4.41
CA LEU A 113 -19.30 20.06 4.45
C LEU A 113 -19.15 20.60 5.88
N GLN A 114 -20.00 20.17 6.81
CA GLN A 114 -20.08 20.77 8.15
C GLN A 114 -19.41 19.93 9.25
N SER A 115 -19.09 18.66 8.98
CA SER A 115 -18.45 17.79 9.98
C SER A 115 -16.93 17.93 10.03
N SER A 116 -16.36 17.52 11.17
CA SER A 116 -14.93 17.35 11.41
C SER A 116 -14.39 16.01 10.89
N LEU A 117 -15.07 15.36 9.93
CA LEU A 117 -14.79 13.99 9.47
C LEU A 117 -13.29 13.68 9.29
N PHE A 118 -12.57 14.53 8.57
CA PHE A 118 -11.13 14.32 8.30
C PHE A 118 -10.27 14.59 9.52
N THR A 119 -10.60 15.62 10.29
CA THR A 119 -9.90 15.95 11.52
C THR A 119 -10.00 14.79 12.51
N ASP A 120 -11.19 14.21 12.65
CA ASP A 120 -11.45 13.06 13.51
C ASP A 120 -10.75 11.81 12.97
N PHE A 121 -10.81 11.55 11.66
CA PHE A 121 -10.10 10.43 11.04
C PHE A 121 -8.58 10.53 11.25
N VAL A 122 -8.00 11.71 11.02
CA VAL A 122 -6.57 11.94 11.22
C VAL A 122 -6.21 11.81 12.69
N HIS A 123 -7.07 12.26 13.61
CA HIS A 123 -6.85 12.05 15.05
C HIS A 123 -6.95 10.59 15.47
N ASP A 124 -7.85 9.82 14.89
CA ASP A 124 -7.99 8.38 15.16
C ASP A 124 -6.79 7.59 14.61
N VAL A 125 -6.28 7.98 13.44
CA VAL A 125 -5.11 7.35 12.82
C VAL A 125 -3.82 7.75 13.54
N LEU A 126 -3.59 9.05 13.73
CA LEU A 126 -2.34 9.57 14.30
C LEU A 126 -2.31 9.56 15.83
N GLY A 127 -3.46 9.31 16.46
CA GLY A 127 -3.65 9.22 17.90
C GLY A 127 -3.60 10.56 18.61
N LYS A 128 -4.63 10.88 19.39
CA LYS A 128 -4.52 11.79 20.55
C LYS A 128 -3.84 11.07 21.75
N GLY A 129 -2.76 10.34 21.51
CA GLY A 129 -1.96 9.72 22.56
C GLY A 129 -2.35 8.31 23.01
N GLU A 130 -3.18 7.56 22.27
CA GLU A 130 -3.27 6.11 22.51
C GLU A 130 -1.93 5.44 22.13
N ASN A 131 -1.41 4.60 23.03
CA ASN A 131 -0.05 4.03 22.91
C ASN A 131 0.17 3.19 21.64
N TRP A 132 -0.88 2.72 20.98
CA TRP A 132 -0.79 1.73 19.90
C TRP A 132 -0.78 2.31 18.48
N THR A 133 -1.36 3.49 18.23
CA THR A 133 -1.31 4.16 16.91
C THR A 133 0.13 4.49 16.50
N VAL A 134 0.99 4.80 17.48
CA VAL A 134 2.43 5.05 17.32
C VAL A 134 3.18 3.84 16.77
N VAL A 135 2.62 2.64 16.91
CA VAL A 135 3.21 1.39 16.42
C VAL A 135 2.64 1.02 15.06
N TRP A 136 1.31 0.97 14.97
CA TRP A 136 0.63 0.43 13.81
C TRP A 136 0.72 1.34 12.59
N VAL A 137 0.67 2.66 12.75
CA VAL A 137 0.78 3.59 11.61
C VAL A 137 2.16 3.54 10.96
N PRO A 138 3.28 3.72 11.71
CA PRO A 138 4.60 3.56 11.12
C PRO A 138 4.82 2.15 10.57
N GLY A 139 4.35 1.10 11.26
CA GLY A 139 4.43 -0.27 10.78
C GLY A 139 3.74 -0.48 9.44
N ALA A 140 2.51 0.00 9.29
CA ALA A 140 1.76 -0.09 8.04
C ALA A 140 2.40 0.73 6.90
N LEU A 141 2.96 1.91 7.21
CA LEU A 141 3.68 2.72 6.23
C LEU A 141 4.98 2.04 5.76
N LEU A 142 5.72 1.43 6.68
CA LEU A 142 6.92 0.65 6.36
C LEU A 142 6.57 -0.56 5.50
N TRP A 143 5.53 -1.29 5.86
CA TRP A 143 5.01 -2.40 5.06
C TRP A 143 4.62 -1.96 3.65
N THR A 144 3.92 -0.83 3.53
CA THR A 144 3.55 -0.23 2.24
C THR A 144 4.78 0.13 1.41
N GLY A 145 5.78 0.77 2.02
CA GLY A 145 7.03 1.10 1.35
C GLY A 145 7.78 -0.14 0.87
N ALA A 146 7.79 -1.20 1.68
CA ALA A 146 8.40 -2.46 1.33
C ALA A 146 7.70 -3.10 0.11
N MET A 147 6.38 -3.19 0.14
CA MET A 147 5.61 -3.74 -0.97
C MET A 147 5.77 -2.90 -2.24
N ASN A 148 5.82 -1.57 -2.14
CA ASN A 148 6.05 -0.70 -3.29
C ASN A 148 7.42 -0.93 -3.94
N ILE A 149 8.49 -1.13 -3.16
CA ILE A 149 9.81 -1.47 -3.72
C ILE A 149 9.75 -2.83 -4.42
N TRP A 150 9.14 -3.83 -3.78
CA TRP A 150 8.98 -5.15 -4.36
C TRP A 150 8.18 -5.12 -5.67
N MET A 151 7.03 -4.43 -5.70
CA MET A 151 6.21 -4.24 -6.89
C MET A 151 6.96 -3.51 -8.00
N ALA A 152 7.77 -2.50 -7.67
CA ALA A 152 8.62 -1.84 -8.66
C ALA A 152 9.57 -2.84 -9.31
N LEU A 153 10.30 -3.62 -8.51
CA LEU A 153 11.33 -4.55 -8.98
C LEU A 153 10.73 -5.70 -9.81
N GLU A 154 9.69 -6.37 -9.31
CA GLU A 154 9.09 -7.49 -10.03
C GLU A 154 8.23 -7.01 -11.21
N GLY A 155 7.57 -5.86 -11.11
CA GLY A 155 6.75 -5.32 -12.19
C GLY A 155 7.59 -5.01 -13.43
N ARG A 156 8.79 -4.47 -13.20
CA ARG A 156 9.81 -4.31 -14.25
C ARG A 156 10.20 -5.62 -14.88
N ARG A 157 10.51 -6.59 -14.01
CA ARG A 157 11.08 -7.88 -14.40
C ARG A 157 10.16 -8.64 -15.35
N TYR A 158 8.85 -8.57 -15.12
CA TYR A 158 7.85 -9.22 -15.96
C TYR A 158 7.17 -8.28 -16.97
N GLY A 159 7.64 -7.04 -17.11
CA GLY A 159 7.08 -6.10 -18.07
C GLY A 159 5.60 -5.76 -17.82
N VAL A 160 5.19 -5.68 -16.55
CA VAL A 160 3.82 -5.33 -16.13
C VAL A 160 3.41 -3.99 -16.75
N GLN A 161 2.35 -4.02 -17.56
CA GLN A 161 1.80 -2.82 -18.18
C GLN A 161 0.96 -2.06 -17.15
N GLY A 162 1.04 -0.73 -17.16
CA GLY A 162 0.25 0.06 -16.22
C GLY A 162 0.68 -0.09 -14.75
N LEU A 163 1.93 -0.49 -14.47
CA LEU A 163 2.46 -0.65 -13.10
C LEU A 163 2.10 0.49 -12.13
N TRP A 164 2.04 1.73 -12.63
CA TRP A 164 1.64 2.91 -11.86
C TRP A 164 0.26 2.77 -11.21
N GLN A 165 -0.68 2.06 -11.83
CA GLN A 165 -2.04 1.84 -11.32
C GLN A 165 -2.01 1.10 -9.99
N TYR A 166 -1.13 0.10 -9.84
CA TYR A 166 -0.94 -0.61 -8.57
C TYR A 166 -0.37 0.29 -7.47
N PHE A 167 0.53 1.21 -7.81
CA PHE A 167 1.06 2.18 -6.85
C PHE A 167 0.00 3.18 -6.40
N VAL A 168 -0.80 3.69 -7.35
CA VAL A 168 -1.91 4.59 -7.03
C VAL A 168 -2.94 3.85 -6.18
N LEU A 169 -3.30 2.62 -6.54
CA LEU A 169 -4.20 1.79 -5.76
C LEU A 169 -3.66 1.55 -4.34
N ALA A 170 -2.37 1.25 -4.19
CA ALA A 170 -1.71 1.07 -2.89
C ALA A 170 -1.70 2.33 -2.01
N GLN A 171 -1.93 3.52 -2.58
CA GLN A 171 -2.07 4.75 -1.80
C GLN A 171 -3.53 5.05 -1.42
N ILE A 172 -4.50 4.46 -2.11
CA ILE A 172 -5.95 4.72 -1.95
C ILE A 172 -6.68 3.54 -1.27
N LEU A 173 -6.14 2.33 -1.33
CA LEU A 173 -6.75 1.13 -0.78
C LEU A 173 -5.74 0.40 0.12
N PRO A 174 -6.18 -0.64 0.86
CA PRO A 174 -5.28 -1.42 1.68
C PRO A 174 -4.13 -1.94 0.83
N ILE A 175 -2.90 -1.89 1.35
CA ILE A 175 -1.75 -2.33 0.56
C ILE A 175 -1.88 -3.82 0.25
N SER A 176 -2.44 -4.63 1.14
CA SER A 176 -2.66 -6.05 0.85
C SER A 176 -3.61 -6.26 -0.33
N PHE A 177 -4.60 -5.39 -0.54
CA PHE A 177 -5.48 -5.49 -1.71
C PHE A 177 -4.69 -5.26 -3.00
N ALA A 178 -3.95 -4.15 -3.08
CA ALA A 178 -3.13 -3.82 -4.25
C ALA A 178 -2.04 -4.88 -4.50
N GLN A 179 -1.39 -5.35 -3.43
CA GLN A 179 -0.39 -6.41 -3.47
C GLN A 179 -0.96 -7.71 -4.04
N ASN A 180 -2.15 -8.15 -3.61
CA ASN A 180 -2.76 -9.38 -4.11
C ASN A 180 -3.16 -9.27 -5.58
N LEU A 181 -3.71 -8.12 -6.02
CA LEU A 181 -3.99 -7.90 -7.45
C LEU A 181 -2.71 -7.91 -8.29
N PHE A 182 -1.63 -7.33 -7.77
CA PHE A 182 -0.33 -7.36 -8.44
C PHE A 182 0.26 -8.77 -8.48
N SER A 183 0.17 -9.55 -7.39
CA SER A 183 0.58 -10.96 -7.36
C SER A 183 -0.19 -11.80 -8.38
N ILE A 184 -1.49 -11.54 -8.56
CA ILE A 184 -2.30 -12.17 -9.61
C ILE A 184 -1.69 -11.89 -10.99
N GLU A 185 -1.37 -10.63 -11.29
CA GLU A 185 -0.72 -10.28 -12.55
C GLU A 185 0.60 -11.03 -12.74
N LEU A 186 1.45 -11.09 -11.71
CA LEU A 186 2.72 -11.80 -11.78
C LEU A 186 2.55 -13.29 -12.09
N VAL A 187 1.53 -13.95 -11.52
CA VAL A 187 1.22 -15.35 -11.83
C VAL A 187 0.80 -15.49 -13.29
N LEU A 188 -0.06 -14.59 -13.79
CA LEU A 188 -0.50 -14.60 -15.19
C LEU A 188 0.66 -14.37 -16.17
N GLN A 189 1.53 -13.39 -15.90
CA GLN A 189 2.71 -13.11 -16.74
C GLN A 189 3.65 -14.33 -16.82
N ARG A 190 3.88 -15.03 -15.71
CA ARG A 190 4.69 -16.26 -15.68
C ARG A 190 4.07 -17.40 -16.49
N ALA A 191 2.75 -17.57 -16.41
CA ALA A 191 2.02 -18.58 -17.18
C ALA A 191 2.09 -18.29 -18.69
N SER A 192 2.01 -17.01 -19.08
CA SER A 192 2.16 -16.55 -20.46
C SER A 192 3.55 -16.90 -21.03
N GLU A 193 4.63 -16.59 -20.30
CA GLU A 193 6.00 -16.92 -20.72
C GLU A 193 6.21 -18.42 -20.94
N THR A 194 5.65 -19.25 -20.05
CA THR A 194 5.74 -20.72 -20.14
C THR A 194 5.05 -21.24 -21.40
N THR A 195 3.89 -20.69 -21.74
CA THR A 195 3.12 -21.04 -22.95
C THR A 195 3.91 -20.74 -24.22
N VAL A 196 4.56 -19.57 -24.30
CA VAL A 196 5.39 -19.18 -25.46
C VAL A 196 6.64 -20.06 -25.57
N HIS A 197 7.27 -20.41 -24.44
CA HIS A 197 8.50 -21.21 -24.46
C HIS A 197 8.27 -22.63 -24.97
N ASN A 198 7.21 -23.30 -24.51
CA ASN A 198 6.85 -24.64 -24.97
C ASN A 198 6.57 -24.69 -26.47
N ARG A 199 5.99 -23.61 -27.02
CA ARG A 199 5.76 -23.49 -28.47
C ARG A 199 7.08 -23.44 -29.25
N ASN A 200 8.04 -22.63 -28.78
CA ASN A 200 9.27 -22.36 -29.51
C ASN A 200 10.38 -23.41 -29.31
N GLN A 201 10.40 -24.13 -28.18
CA GLN A 201 11.36 -25.22 -27.96
C GLN A 201 11.18 -26.38 -28.93
N SER A 202 9.99 -26.56 -29.50
CA SER A 202 9.75 -27.59 -30.52
C SER A 202 10.48 -27.35 -31.86
N LEU A 203 11.11 -26.19 -32.05
CA LEU A 203 11.57 -25.73 -33.38
C LEU A 203 13.08 -25.49 -33.53
N SER A 204 13.93 -25.62 -32.49
CA SER A 204 15.37 -25.39 -32.71
C SER A 204 16.32 -25.95 -31.63
N PRO A 205 17.14 -26.97 -31.98
CA PRO A 205 18.26 -27.42 -31.17
C PRO A 205 19.56 -26.75 -31.64
N GLY A 206 20.17 -25.96 -30.75
CA GLY A 206 21.57 -25.57 -30.89
C GLY A 206 21.79 -24.06 -30.84
N GLN A 207 22.25 -23.59 -29.67
CA GLN A 207 23.42 -22.70 -29.53
C GLN A 207 23.49 -22.21 -28.07
N GLU A 208 24.55 -22.60 -27.37
CA GLU A 208 24.90 -22.12 -26.04
C GLU A 208 26.38 -21.78 -26.03
N LYS A 209 26.72 -20.48 -25.96
CA LYS A 209 27.99 -19.94 -25.40
C LYS A 209 28.04 -18.41 -25.51
N GLN A 210 27.49 -17.72 -24.51
CA GLN A 210 27.92 -16.35 -24.15
C GLN A 210 27.44 -15.99 -22.74
N LYS A 211 28.35 -16.07 -21.76
CA LYS A 211 28.12 -15.75 -20.34
C LYS A 211 29.37 -15.04 -19.81
N SER A 212 29.32 -13.72 -19.59
CA SER A 212 30.15 -13.07 -18.55
C SER A 212 29.87 -11.58 -18.33
N VAL A 213 29.35 -10.83 -19.31
CA VAL A 213 29.28 -9.35 -19.19
C VAL A 213 28.04 -8.83 -18.44
N THR A 214 26.96 -9.61 -18.35
CA THR A 214 25.65 -9.14 -17.81
C THR A 214 25.57 -9.07 -16.28
N ALA A 215 26.48 -9.73 -15.54
CA ALA A 215 26.38 -9.84 -14.07
C ALA A 215 26.69 -8.52 -13.34
N ARG A 216 27.56 -7.67 -13.90
CA ARG A 216 28.03 -6.44 -13.23
C ARG A 216 27.00 -5.30 -13.22
N LYS A 217 26.20 -5.19 -14.28
CA LYS A 217 25.15 -4.15 -14.39
C LYS A 217 24.03 -4.36 -13.36
N LYS A 218 23.72 -5.61 -13.06
CA LYS A 218 22.66 -6.02 -12.12
C LYS A 218 22.94 -5.68 -10.65
N TYR A 219 24.21 -5.55 -10.27
CA TYR A 219 24.62 -5.19 -8.90
C TYR A 219 24.41 -3.70 -8.60
N LEU A 220 24.52 -2.83 -9.61
CA LEU A 220 24.33 -1.40 -9.46
C LEU A 220 22.84 -1.06 -9.27
N ASP A 221 21.95 -1.73 -10.00
CA ASP A 221 20.49 -1.57 -9.85
C ASP A 221 20.00 -1.93 -8.43
N ILE A 222 20.65 -2.90 -7.78
CA ILE A 222 20.35 -3.34 -6.41
C ILE A 222 20.76 -2.28 -5.39
N LEU A 223 21.93 -1.65 -5.57
CA LEU A 223 22.45 -0.64 -4.65
C LEU A 223 21.59 0.63 -4.68
N ASP A 224 21.13 1.05 -5.86
CA ASP A 224 20.25 2.21 -6.01
C ASP A 224 18.89 1.97 -5.33
N ALA A 225 18.35 0.75 -5.45
CA ALA A 225 17.12 0.36 -4.76
C ALA A 225 17.29 0.35 -3.23
N LEU A 226 18.46 -0.09 -2.73
CA LEU A 226 18.76 -0.15 -1.30
C LEU A 226 18.95 1.26 -0.70
N TYR A 227 19.64 2.14 -1.41
CA TYR A 227 19.80 3.55 -1.03
C TYR A 227 18.44 4.25 -0.96
N LEU A 228 17.57 3.99 -1.94
CA LEU A 228 16.23 4.53 -1.95
C LEU A 228 15.36 4.02 -0.80
N ALA A 229 15.40 2.71 -0.54
CA ALA A 229 14.72 2.10 0.59
C ALA A 229 15.15 2.78 1.90
N THR A 230 16.44 3.07 2.04
CA THR A 230 17.02 3.75 3.21
C THR A 230 16.52 5.19 3.33
N LEU A 231 16.39 5.94 2.24
CA LEU A 231 15.86 7.31 2.27
C LEU A 231 14.37 7.37 2.60
N VAL A 232 13.56 6.49 2.00
CA VAL A 232 12.13 6.36 2.32
C VAL A 232 11.97 5.98 3.80
N TYR A 233 12.78 5.04 4.27
CA TYR A 233 12.80 4.58 5.66
C TYR A 233 13.17 5.69 6.65
N MET A 234 14.22 6.48 6.35
CA MET A 234 14.63 7.64 7.15
C MET A 234 13.54 8.72 7.21
N GLY A 235 12.83 8.94 6.09
CA GLY A 235 11.66 9.82 6.04
C GLY A 235 10.53 9.32 6.95
N LEU A 236 10.13 8.06 6.78
CA LEU A 236 9.07 7.43 7.56
C LEU A 236 9.36 7.42 9.07
N TYR A 237 10.61 7.13 9.46
CA TYR A 237 11.05 7.19 10.86
C TYR A 237 10.88 8.60 11.45
N ARG A 238 11.21 9.65 10.68
CA ARG A 238 11.00 11.02 11.14
C ARG A 238 9.52 11.39 11.28
N ILE A 239 8.62 10.87 10.45
CA ILE A 239 7.17 11.09 10.64
C ILE A 239 6.67 10.43 11.93
N GLY A 240 7.15 9.23 12.26
CA GLY A 240 6.84 8.59 13.55
C GLY A 240 7.26 9.45 14.74
N LEU A 241 8.36 10.21 14.62
CA LEU A 241 8.79 11.18 15.64
C LEU A 241 7.96 12.48 15.64
N LEU A 242 7.37 12.86 14.50
CA LEU A 242 6.58 14.09 14.33
C LEU A 242 5.11 13.95 14.76
N GLN A 243 4.63 12.75 15.07
CA GLN A 243 3.33 12.53 15.75
C GLN A 243 3.19 13.31 17.07
N LYS A 244 4.30 13.85 17.61
CA LYS A 244 4.29 14.71 18.80
C LYS A 244 3.87 16.16 18.50
N SER A 245 3.73 16.57 17.24
CA SER A 245 3.24 17.91 16.89
C SER A 245 1.74 18.01 17.14
N SER A 246 1.31 19.04 17.89
CA SER A 246 -0.10 19.37 18.10
C SER A 246 -0.73 20.09 16.89
N ASP A 247 0.08 20.48 15.91
CA ASP A 247 -0.37 21.25 14.75
C ASP A 247 -0.83 20.32 13.62
N MET A 248 -2.15 20.27 13.41
CA MET A 248 -2.80 19.47 12.37
C MET A 248 -2.27 19.78 10.96
N SER A 249 -1.91 21.03 10.69
CA SER A 249 -1.41 21.43 9.37
C SER A 249 -0.08 20.75 9.04
N GLN A 250 0.80 20.62 10.04
CA GLN A 250 2.08 19.93 9.90
C GLN A 250 1.88 18.43 9.74
N LEU A 251 0.97 17.83 10.52
CA LEU A 251 0.65 16.40 10.41
C LEU A 251 0.16 16.06 9.01
N MET A 252 -0.77 16.84 8.46
CA MET A 252 -1.31 16.63 7.11
C MET A 252 -0.26 16.85 6.02
N GLY A 253 0.55 17.90 6.13
CA GLY A 253 1.67 18.14 5.21
C GLY A 253 2.66 16.98 5.19
N ASN A 254 3.03 16.46 6.36
CA ASN A 254 3.92 15.31 6.49
C ASN A 254 3.30 14.04 5.91
N ALA A 255 2.00 13.80 6.15
CA ALA A 255 1.30 12.65 5.59
C ALA A 255 1.32 12.67 4.05
N ILE A 256 1.11 13.84 3.43
CA ILE A 256 1.20 14.00 1.98
C ILE A 256 2.62 13.72 1.48
N VAL A 257 3.65 14.27 2.14
CA VAL A 257 5.05 14.03 1.77
C VAL A 257 5.40 12.54 1.85
N VAL A 258 4.96 11.86 2.91
CA VAL A 258 5.14 10.41 3.05
C VAL A 258 4.51 9.65 1.91
N ARG A 259 3.24 9.95 1.61
CA ARG A 259 2.52 9.29 0.51
C ARG A 259 3.22 9.54 -0.82
N ALA A 260 3.73 10.74 -1.07
CA ALA A 260 4.52 11.05 -2.26
C ALA A 260 5.84 10.26 -2.29
N LEU A 261 6.54 10.13 -1.17
CA LEU A 261 7.77 9.32 -1.06
C LEU A 261 7.50 7.83 -1.31
N LEU A 262 6.33 7.32 -0.93
CA LEU A 262 5.94 5.93 -1.21
C LEU A 262 5.80 5.65 -2.71
N PHE A 263 5.62 6.66 -3.57
CA PHE A 263 5.68 6.53 -5.03
C PHE A 263 7.10 6.54 -5.61
N ALA A 264 8.12 6.95 -4.85
CA ALA A 264 9.49 7.09 -5.36
C ALA A 264 10.04 5.82 -6.03
N PRO A 265 9.79 4.58 -5.54
CA PRO A 265 10.26 3.36 -6.19
C PRO A 265 9.78 3.21 -7.65
N TRP A 266 8.58 3.69 -7.96
CA TRP A 266 8.05 3.67 -9.32
C TRP A 266 8.86 4.57 -10.27
N PHE A 267 9.08 5.83 -9.88
CA PHE A 267 9.82 6.82 -10.68
C PHE A 267 11.29 6.46 -10.88
N LEU A 268 11.95 5.97 -9.83
CA LEU A 268 13.40 5.78 -9.85
C LEU A 268 13.80 4.56 -10.66
N THR A 269 13.01 3.51 -10.58
CA THR A 269 13.24 2.37 -11.45
C THR A 269 13.05 2.77 -12.93
N PHE A 270 12.28 3.84 -13.26
CA PHE A 270 11.94 4.26 -14.64
C PHE A 270 13.14 4.75 -15.44
N ARG A 271 14.15 5.29 -14.76
CA ARG A 271 15.37 5.78 -15.41
C ARG A 271 16.47 4.75 -15.57
N ALA A 272 16.46 3.65 -14.81
CA ALA A 272 17.65 2.81 -14.65
C ALA A 272 17.86 1.75 -15.75
N MET A 273 16.82 1.38 -16.53
CA MET A 273 16.93 0.24 -17.45
C MET A 273 16.72 0.67 -18.91
N PRO A 274 17.76 0.63 -19.77
CA PRO A 274 17.56 0.80 -21.21
C PRO A 274 16.74 -0.39 -21.74
N PRO A 275 15.91 -0.17 -22.79
CA PRO A 275 15.14 -1.23 -23.43
C PRO A 275 16.09 -2.38 -23.78
N SER A 276 15.80 -3.58 -23.29
CA SER A 276 16.61 -4.74 -23.56
C SER A 276 16.43 -5.13 -25.03
N ASP A 277 17.50 -5.03 -25.82
CA ASP A 277 17.54 -5.63 -27.15
C ASP A 277 17.23 -7.14 -27.03
N GLU A 278 16.24 -7.56 -27.80
CA GLU A 278 15.51 -8.83 -27.74
C GLU A 278 16.41 -10.08 -27.88
N THR A 279 17.62 -9.90 -28.42
CA THR A 279 18.59 -10.96 -28.72
C THR A 279 19.34 -11.52 -27.51
N THR A 280 19.27 -10.90 -26.33
CA THR A 280 20.10 -11.30 -25.17
C THR A 280 19.36 -12.14 -24.09
N ALA A 281 18.07 -12.45 -24.28
CA ALA A 281 17.18 -12.90 -23.19
C ALA A 281 17.36 -14.36 -22.70
N LYS A 282 17.95 -15.26 -23.50
CA LYS A 282 17.93 -16.71 -23.19
C LYS A 282 18.92 -17.17 -22.11
N GLY A 283 20.07 -16.50 -21.95
CA GLY A 283 21.13 -16.93 -21.01
C GLY A 283 20.96 -16.49 -19.55
N SER A 284 20.00 -15.60 -19.27
CA SER A 284 19.90 -14.88 -17.99
C SER A 284 19.06 -15.58 -16.91
N ARG A 285 18.33 -16.65 -17.26
CA ARG A 285 17.28 -17.23 -16.40
C ARG A 285 17.80 -18.08 -15.23
N ALA A 286 18.80 -18.94 -15.45
CA ALA A 286 19.37 -19.78 -14.39
C ALA A 286 20.11 -18.97 -13.31
N LEU A 287 20.81 -17.90 -13.71
CA LEU A 287 21.49 -16.96 -12.80
C LEU A 287 20.49 -16.00 -12.11
N GLN A 288 19.28 -15.84 -12.66
CA GLN A 288 18.23 -15.00 -12.09
C GLN A 288 17.44 -15.68 -10.97
N GLN A 289 17.40 -17.02 -10.90
CA GLN A 289 16.76 -17.75 -9.79
C GLN A 289 17.64 -17.77 -8.54
N THR A 290 18.95 -17.96 -8.66
CA THR A 290 19.88 -18.01 -7.51
C THR A 290 20.04 -16.65 -6.81
N ALA A 291 19.81 -15.54 -7.53
CA ALA A 291 19.85 -14.19 -6.96
C ALA A 291 18.54 -13.76 -6.27
N ARG A 292 17.45 -14.55 -6.37
CA ARG A 292 16.16 -14.23 -5.71
C ARG A 292 16.27 -14.35 -4.19
N THR A 293 16.93 -15.38 -3.68
CA THR A 293 16.87 -15.72 -2.26
C THR A 293 17.54 -14.70 -1.33
N PRO A 294 18.77 -14.21 -1.58
CA PRO A 294 19.45 -13.33 -0.65
C PRO A 294 18.88 -11.90 -0.64
N LEU A 295 18.41 -11.39 -1.79
CA LEU A 295 17.83 -10.04 -1.85
C LEU A 295 16.51 -9.98 -1.08
N TYR A 296 15.67 -11.01 -1.23
CA TYR A 296 14.38 -11.10 -0.55
C TYR A 296 14.54 -11.38 0.95
N THR A 297 15.46 -12.26 1.36
CA THR A 297 15.73 -12.49 2.78
C THR A 297 16.38 -11.27 3.44
N MET A 298 17.28 -10.57 2.74
CA MET A 298 17.87 -9.33 3.25
C MET A 298 16.84 -8.21 3.33
N PHE A 299 15.94 -8.10 2.35
CA PHE A 299 14.81 -7.16 2.36
C PHE A 299 13.82 -7.45 3.50
N MET A 300 13.39 -8.71 3.64
CA MET A 300 12.52 -9.16 4.73
C MET A 300 13.18 -9.01 6.11
N ALA A 301 14.48 -9.28 6.23
CA ALA A 301 15.23 -9.05 7.47
C ALA A 301 15.35 -7.56 7.80
N THR A 302 15.64 -6.71 6.81
CA THR A 302 15.67 -5.24 6.99
C THR A 302 14.30 -4.64 7.29
N MET A 303 13.19 -5.34 7.04
CA MET A 303 11.82 -4.90 7.35
C MET A 303 11.29 -5.49 8.67
N ALA A 304 11.70 -6.72 9.02
CA ALA A 304 11.41 -7.35 10.30
C ALA A 304 12.13 -6.63 11.45
N ILE A 305 13.38 -6.19 11.26
CA ILE A 305 14.16 -5.50 12.30
C ILE A 305 13.48 -4.18 12.76
N PRO A 306 13.02 -3.28 11.87
CA PRO A 306 12.24 -2.10 12.22
C PRO A 306 10.90 -2.37 12.87
N ALA A 307 10.15 -3.37 12.38
CA ALA A 307 8.89 -3.76 12.98
C ALA A 307 9.11 -4.26 14.41
N VAL A 308 10.15 -5.09 14.62
CA VAL A 308 10.59 -5.55 15.95
C VAL A 308 11.14 -4.39 16.80
N MET A 309 11.85 -3.42 16.22
CA MET A 309 12.34 -2.24 16.92
C MET A 309 11.22 -1.27 17.30
N LEU A 310 10.19 -1.10 16.47
CA LEU A 310 9.00 -0.30 16.78
C LEU A 310 8.14 -0.98 17.84
N ILE A 311 7.95 -2.30 17.74
CA ILE A 311 7.35 -3.11 18.81
C ILE A 311 8.18 -3.01 20.09
N GLY A 312 9.51 -3.02 19.99
CA GLY A 312 10.43 -2.86 21.13
C GLY A 312 10.41 -1.46 21.74
N GLN A 313 10.30 -0.40 20.93
CA GLN A 313 10.14 0.98 21.41
C GLN A 313 8.78 1.18 22.08
N ALA A 314 7.73 0.55 21.56
CA ALA A 314 6.44 0.47 22.21
C ALA A 314 6.50 -0.32 23.53
N ALA A 315 7.27 -1.41 23.57
CA ALA A 315 7.62 -2.17 24.77
C ALA A 315 8.54 -1.45 25.75
N ASN A 316 9.17 -0.34 25.35
CA ASN A 316 9.85 0.55 26.28
C ASN A 316 8.93 1.65 26.83
N ARG A 317 7.81 1.95 26.17
CA ARG A 317 6.79 2.88 26.66
C ARG A 317 5.75 2.19 27.55
N ILE A 318 5.53 0.91 27.32
CA ILE A 318 4.68 0.05 28.15
C ILE A 318 5.63 -0.78 29.02
N PRO A 319 5.53 -0.74 30.35
CA PRO A 319 6.36 -1.55 31.24
C PRO A 319 6.49 -3.00 30.75
N ALA A 320 7.70 -3.56 30.71
CA ALA A 320 7.95 -4.89 30.14
C ALA A 320 7.10 -6.02 30.79
N ASN A 321 6.66 -5.83 32.03
CA ASN A 321 5.76 -6.74 32.75
C ASN A 321 4.28 -6.63 32.33
N GLN A 322 3.92 -5.65 31.50
CA GLN A 322 2.57 -5.44 30.97
C GLN A 322 2.43 -5.87 29.50
N TYR A 323 3.51 -6.28 28.84
CA TYR A 323 3.44 -6.79 27.47
C TYR A 323 2.90 -8.23 27.45
N THR A 324 1.58 -8.36 27.49
CA THR A 324 0.90 -9.64 27.24
C THR A 324 0.27 -9.67 25.86
N ALA A 325 0.05 -10.87 25.30
CA ALA A 325 -0.70 -11.04 24.06
C ALA A 325 -2.08 -10.33 24.12
N LEU A 326 -2.68 -10.27 25.31
CA LEU A 326 -3.91 -9.55 25.57
C LEU A 326 -3.77 -8.03 25.37
N HIS A 327 -2.65 -7.41 25.78
CA HIS A 327 -2.44 -5.97 25.58
C HIS A 327 -2.21 -5.65 24.09
N THR A 328 -1.50 -6.52 23.37
CA THR A 328 -1.35 -6.39 21.92
C THR A 328 -2.72 -6.50 21.23
N TRP A 329 -3.55 -7.46 21.67
CA TRP A 329 -4.92 -7.62 21.19
C TRP A 329 -5.83 -6.43 21.53
N GLN A 330 -5.72 -5.86 22.73
CA GLN A 330 -6.45 -4.66 23.12
C GLN A 330 -5.99 -3.46 22.27
N GLY A 331 -4.70 -3.34 21.99
CA GLY A 331 -4.14 -2.31 21.11
C GLY A 331 -4.61 -2.43 19.66
N LEU A 332 -4.67 -3.65 19.13
CA LEU A 332 -5.30 -3.93 17.83
C LEU A 332 -6.76 -3.48 17.77
N ASN A 333 -7.43 -3.49 18.92
CA ASN A 333 -8.85 -3.18 19.03
C ASN A 333 -9.13 -1.74 19.49
N SER A 334 -8.11 -0.91 19.71
CA SER A 334 -8.26 0.42 20.33
C SER A 334 -8.99 1.44 19.46
N GLY A 335 -8.90 1.30 18.13
CA GLY A 335 -9.64 2.12 17.17
C GLY A 335 -9.97 1.38 15.89
N MET A 336 -11.03 1.79 15.18
CA MET A 336 -11.42 1.17 13.91
C MET A 336 -10.34 1.33 12.83
N ALA A 337 -9.69 2.49 12.78
CA ALA A 337 -8.62 2.75 11.83
C ALA A 337 -7.38 1.89 12.11
N VAL A 338 -6.97 1.78 13.37
CA VAL A 338 -5.86 0.92 13.81
C VAL A 338 -6.13 -0.54 13.49
N ARG A 339 -7.35 -1.01 13.78
CA ARG A 339 -7.77 -2.38 13.47
C ARG A 339 -7.71 -2.67 11.98
N ALA A 340 -8.20 -1.75 11.15
CA ALA A 340 -8.14 -1.88 9.71
C ALA A 340 -6.69 -1.99 9.20
N LEU A 341 -5.79 -1.12 9.67
CA LEU A 341 -4.36 -1.15 9.30
C LEU A 341 -3.66 -2.44 9.74
N ALA A 342 -3.99 -2.94 10.92
CA ALA A 342 -3.40 -4.17 11.42
C ALA A 342 -3.90 -5.40 10.67
N CYS A 343 -5.22 -5.49 10.42
CA CYS A 343 -5.79 -6.53 9.57
C CYS A 343 -5.18 -6.51 8.17
N ASP A 344 -5.03 -5.34 7.56
CA ASP A 344 -4.37 -5.17 6.26
C ASP A 344 -2.93 -5.70 6.28
N SER A 345 -2.15 -5.34 7.31
CA SER A 345 -0.77 -5.78 7.47
C SER A 345 -0.66 -7.31 7.63
N ILE A 346 -1.55 -7.91 8.43
CA ILE A 346 -1.60 -9.37 8.64
C ILE A 346 -1.98 -10.08 7.34
N ILE A 347 -3.05 -9.64 6.67
CA ILE A 347 -3.52 -10.22 5.41
C ILE A 347 -2.45 -10.10 4.33
N GLY A 348 -1.81 -8.92 4.21
CA GLY A 348 -0.72 -8.68 3.27
C GLY A 348 0.45 -9.62 3.51
N THR A 349 0.86 -9.78 4.76
CA THR A 349 1.94 -10.70 5.15
C THR A 349 1.59 -12.14 4.79
N MET A 350 0.40 -12.62 5.14
CA MET A 350 -0.04 -13.97 4.81
C MET A 350 -0.09 -14.21 3.30
N SER A 351 -0.65 -13.28 2.53
CA SER A 351 -0.68 -13.39 1.06
C SER A 351 0.70 -13.42 0.43
N PHE A 352 1.65 -12.67 0.99
CA PHE A 352 3.03 -12.66 0.51
C PHE A 352 3.65 -14.06 0.62
N PHE A 353 3.54 -14.71 1.79
CA PHE A 353 4.04 -16.06 2.02
C PHE A 353 3.26 -17.16 1.30
N LEU A 354 2.02 -16.91 0.88
CA LEU A 354 1.29 -17.85 0.03
C LEU A 354 1.73 -17.78 -1.44
N THR A 355 2.31 -16.65 -1.85
CA THR A 355 2.78 -16.43 -3.23
C THR A 355 4.19 -16.99 -3.47
N TYR A 356 4.99 -17.15 -2.41
CA TYR A 356 6.42 -17.47 -2.44
C TYR A 356 6.77 -18.55 -1.42
#